data_AF-A0A8S3R5Q6-F1
#
_entry.id   AF-A0A8S3R5Q6-F1
#
_cell.length_a   1.000
_cell.length_b   1.000
_cell.length_c   1.000
_cell.angle_alpha   90.00
_cell.angle_beta   90.00
_cell.angle_gamma   90.00
#
_symmetry.space_group_name_H-M   'P 1'
#
loop_
_entity.id
_entity.type
_entity.pdbx_description
1 polymer ?
#
loop_
_entity_poly.entity_id
_entity_poly.type
_entity_poly.pdbx_seq_one_letter_code
_entity_poly.pdbx_strand_id
1 'polypeptide(L)'
;MSIVDNDKLLTLMNSAFQLHAIKSEPCGPPSFAFYNVQKWGVCWKFQLYCDRCKFITPMYKLYKTIPSKKPGPDPAAANVGFALCIQETAIGNTRVQQLLSNMNCQPSSRSSMQRTSNKVSDKLVELNQDDMANKLEIDRAVNRKRGAPENEINLTVDVRYSSNTITSKKKPGQNANQACAVGIETVTDRKYIVATASLNQMFWTRAWLRSKGFTIECPNLHRAAPLSEYDLGKQIGNQLVVQGILVKYATTDGDGRSANGINDAIQALHPMWKVEWLADPIHLGNGQFRAAMLANFSDNMFGCRTKEQTKIVQKLFSQDIQARSSLITSHLMEVYGRDIQKISEGLTKSF
;
A
#
# COMPACT_ATOMS: atom_id res chain seq x y z
N MET A 1 0.01 -0.89 -31.51
CA MET A 1 -1.07 0.06 -31.14
C MET A 1 -0.44 1.36 -30.66
N SER A 2 -0.62 2.45 -31.40
CA SER A 2 -0.05 3.76 -31.07
C SER A 2 -1.12 4.62 -30.39
N ILE A 3 -0.81 5.26 -29.26
CA ILE A 3 -1.74 6.20 -28.64
C ILE A 3 -1.62 7.53 -29.39
N VAL A 4 -2.56 7.73 -30.31
CA VAL A 4 -2.76 8.98 -31.04
C VAL A 4 -4.08 9.56 -30.57
N ASP A 5 -4.05 10.81 -30.10
CA ASP A 5 -5.26 11.55 -29.75
C ASP A 5 -5.95 11.99 -31.06
N ASN A 6 -7.16 11.47 -31.30
CA ASN A 6 -7.91 11.70 -32.55
C ASN A 6 -8.18 13.20 -32.78
N ASP A 7 -8.48 13.97 -31.72
CA ASP A 7 -8.73 15.40 -31.83
C ASP A 7 -7.45 16.14 -32.25
N LYS A 8 -6.30 15.73 -31.69
CA LYS A 8 -5.00 16.26 -32.10
C LYS A 8 -4.63 15.88 -33.53
N LEU A 9 -5.02 14.69 -33.99
CA LEU A 9 -4.81 14.27 -35.38
C LEU A 9 -5.66 15.11 -36.34
N LEU A 10 -6.94 15.33 -36.04
CA LEU A 10 -7.82 16.20 -36.82
C LEU A 10 -7.28 17.65 -36.84
N THR A 11 -6.81 18.14 -35.69
CA THR A 11 -6.17 19.45 -35.59
C THR A 11 -4.91 19.54 -36.46
N LEU A 12 -4.07 18.50 -36.46
CA LEU A 12 -2.90 18.40 -37.34
C LEU A 12 -3.32 18.49 -38.81
N MET A 13 -4.30 17.70 -39.25
CA MET A 13 -4.71 17.70 -40.65
C MET A 13 -5.26 19.06 -41.05
N ASN A 14 -6.21 19.61 -40.28
CA ASN A 14 -6.81 20.92 -40.56
C ASN A 14 -5.78 22.05 -40.60
N SER A 15 -4.86 22.08 -39.63
CA SER A 15 -3.79 23.07 -39.60
C SER A 15 -2.76 22.87 -40.73
N ALA A 16 -2.48 21.64 -41.14
CA ALA A 16 -1.62 21.35 -42.28
C ALA A 16 -2.21 21.89 -43.58
N PHE A 17 -3.50 21.65 -43.85
CA PHE A 17 -4.19 22.21 -45.02
C PHE A 17 -4.19 23.75 -45.01
N GLN A 18 -4.52 24.36 -43.87
CA GLN A 18 -4.52 25.82 -43.73
C GLN A 18 -3.12 26.43 -43.93
N LEU A 19 -2.10 25.89 -43.27
CA LEU A 19 -0.74 26.39 -43.39
C LEU A 19 -0.17 26.20 -44.80
N HIS A 20 -0.50 25.09 -45.45
CA HIS A 20 -0.14 24.86 -46.85
C HIS A 20 -0.76 25.93 -47.74
N ALA A 21 -2.07 26.17 -47.65
CA ALA A 21 -2.74 27.18 -48.46
C ALA A 21 -2.17 28.61 -48.29
N ILE A 22 -1.64 28.94 -47.11
CA ILE A 22 -1.08 30.26 -46.81
C ILE A 22 0.40 30.37 -47.21
N LYS A 23 1.19 29.31 -46.97
CA LYS A 23 2.66 29.38 -47.01
C LYS A 23 3.31 28.59 -48.12
N SER A 24 2.60 27.68 -48.78
CA SER A 24 3.18 26.96 -49.91
C SER A 24 3.20 27.87 -51.14
N GLU A 25 4.17 27.64 -52.01
CA GLU A 25 4.07 28.08 -53.41
C GLU A 25 2.77 27.57 -54.04
N PRO A 26 2.31 28.14 -55.18
CA PRO A 26 1.09 27.73 -55.86
C PRO A 26 1.08 26.23 -56.11
N CYS A 27 0.42 25.51 -55.22
CA CYS A 27 0.29 24.08 -55.24
C CYS A 27 -1.20 23.80 -55.38
N GLY A 28 -1.56 22.95 -56.33
CA GLY A 28 -2.91 22.41 -56.40
C GLY A 28 -3.29 21.60 -55.15
N PRO A 29 -4.24 20.66 -55.24
CA PRO A 29 -4.66 19.87 -54.08
C PRO A 29 -3.45 19.26 -53.34
N PRO A 30 -3.24 19.54 -52.05
CA PRO A 30 -2.06 19.05 -51.34
C PRO A 30 -2.12 17.52 -51.18
N SER A 31 -0.97 16.88 -51.37
CA SER A 31 -0.76 15.46 -51.11
C SER A 31 0.18 15.32 -49.94
N PHE A 32 -0.35 15.08 -48.75
CA PHE A 32 0.44 14.99 -47.52
C PHE A 32 0.94 13.56 -47.27
N ALA A 33 2.25 13.42 -47.08
CA ALA A 33 2.91 12.23 -46.60
C ALA A 33 3.58 12.51 -45.24
N PHE A 34 3.86 11.45 -44.47
CA PHE A 34 4.63 11.56 -43.23
C PHE A 34 6.10 11.85 -43.54
N TYR A 35 6.61 12.98 -43.05
CA TYR A 35 8.02 13.37 -43.21
C TYR A 35 8.88 12.88 -42.06
N ASN A 36 8.55 13.34 -40.85
CA ASN A 36 9.28 13.03 -39.64
C ASN A 36 8.30 12.56 -38.58
N VAL A 37 8.54 11.37 -38.07
CA VAL A 37 7.69 10.71 -37.08
C VAL A 37 8.55 10.44 -35.86
N GLN A 38 8.37 11.27 -34.83
CA GLN A 38 9.13 11.17 -33.59
C GLN A 38 8.30 10.51 -32.51
N LYS A 39 8.85 9.47 -31.88
CA LYS A 39 8.21 8.81 -30.75
C LYS A 39 8.55 9.52 -29.44
N TRP A 40 7.54 9.68 -28.58
CA TRP A 40 7.64 10.32 -27.27
C TRP A 40 7.00 9.45 -26.19
N GLY A 41 7.75 8.45 -25.75
CA GLY A 41 7.25 7.44 -24.82
C GLY A 41 6.29 6.46 -25.50
N VAL A 42 5.04 6.39 -25.05
CA VAL A 42 3.96 5.67 -25.77
C VAL A 42 3.21 6.56 -26.79
N CYS A 43 3.56 7.85 -26.86
CA CYS A 43 2.93 8.83 -27.74
C CYS A 43 3.78 9.16 -28.98
N TRP A 44 3.22 9.94 -29.90
CA TRP A 44 3.88 10.34 -31.14
C TRP A 44 3.81 11.84 -31.43
N LYS A 45 4.80 12.34 -32.16
CA LYS A 45 4.79 13.66 -32.81
C LYS A 45 4.98 13.45 -34.30
N PHE A 46 4.16 14.10 -35.11
CA PHE A 46 4.22 13.97 -36.56
C PHE A 46 4.55 15.30 -37.21
N GLN A 47 5.28 15.19 -38.31
CA GLN A 47 5.50 16.24 -39.28
C GLN A 47 5.05 15.70 -40.63
N LEU A 48 4.19 16.46 -41.29
CA LEU A 48 3.71 16.18 -42.65
C LEU A 48 4.50 17.00 -43.66
N TYR A 49 4.67 16.42 -44.85
CA TYR A 49 5.29 17.04 -46.01
C TYR A 49 4.38 16.87 -47.21
N CYS A 50 4.32 17.91 -48.05
CA CYS A 50 3.60 17.85 -49.31
C CYS A 50 4.52 17.31 -50.42
N ASP A 51 4.16 16.19 -51.04
CA ASP A 51 4.97 15.58 -52.11
C ASP A 51 5.16 16.50 -53.33
N ARG A 52 4.19 17.40 -53.56
CA ARG A 52 4.10 18.28 -54.73
C ARG A 52 4.98 19.52 -54.60
N CYS A 53 4.74 20.34 -53.57
CA CYS A 53 5.41 21.63 -53.41
C CYS A 53 6.54 21.61 -52.36
N LYS A 54 6.85 20.44 -51.82
CA LYS A 54 7.89 20.22 -50.80
C LYS A 54 7.67 20.99 -49.49
N PHE A 55 6.49 21.57 -49.29
CA PHE A 55 6.11 22.24 -48.05
C PHE A 55 6.17 21.27 -46.87
N ILE A 56 6.79 21.68 -45.77
CA ILE A 56 6.89 20.91 -44.54
C ILE A 56 6.16 21.64 -43.42
N THR A 57 5.25 20.93 -42.77
CA THR A 57 4.54 21.43 -41.57
C THR A 57 5.47 21.55 -40.36
N PRO A 58 5.13 22.33 -39.33
CA PRO A 58 5.82 22.23 -38.05
C PRO A 58 5.56 20.87 -37.38
N MET A 59 6.36 20.52 -36.38
CA MET A 59 6.17 19.27 -35.62
C MET A 59 4.96 19.37 -34.69
N TYR A 60 3.94 18.54 -34.91
CA TYR A 60 2.73 18.49 -34.08
C TYR A 60 2.79 17.37 -33.04
N LYS A 61 2.43 17.69 -31.80
CA LYS A 61 2.25 16.70 -30.72
C LYS A 61 0.87 16.06 -30.87
N LEU A 62 0.81 14.74 -31.06
CA LEU A 62 -0.44 13.98 -31.14
C LEU A 62 -0.94 13.47 -29.80
N TYR A 63 -0.64 14.23 -28.75
CA TYR A 63 -0.97 13.89 -27.38
C TYR A 63 -1.21 15.16 -26.58
N LYS A 64 -2.04 15.05 -25.54
CA LYS A 64 -2.23 16.10 -24.54
C LYS A 64 -0.99 16.20 -23.65
N THR A 65 -0.56 17.41 -23.36
CA THR A 65 0.55 17.70 -22.45
C THR A 65 0.05 18.10 -21.08
N ILE A 66 0.75 17.69 -20.02
CA ILE A 66 0.48 18.18 -18.66
C ILE A 66 1.45 19.35 -18.41
N PRO A 67 0.95 20.55 -18.07
CA PRO A 67 1.80 21.71 -17.84
C PRO A 67 2.74 21.45 -16.65
N SER A 68 4.04 21.61 -16.89
CA SER A 68 5.09 21.44 -15.90
C SER A 68 5.81 22.76 -15.66
N LYS A 69 5.91 23.19 -14.40
CA LYS A 69 6.73 24.36 -14.01
C LYS A 69 8.24 24.08 -14.03
N LYS A 70 8.64 22.83 -14.29
CA LYS A 70 10.06 22.40 -14.28
C LYS A 70 10.72 22.66 -15.64
N PRO A 71 12.03 22.94 -15.68
CA PRO A 71 12.78 23.07 -16.92
C PRO A 71 12.65 21.83 -17.80
N GLY A 72 12.44 22.04 -19.09
CA GLY A 72 12.29 20.99 -20.10
C GLY A 72 10.88 20.89 -20.68
N PRO A 73 10.66 19.96 -21.63
CA PRO A 73 9.39 19.81 -22.31
C PRO A 73 8.33 19.23 -21.37
N ASP A 74 7.10 19.74 -21.49
CA ASP A 74 5.94 19.20 -20.77
C ASP A 74 5.76 17.70 -21.03
N PRO A 75 5.52 16.89 -19.98
CA PRO A 75 5.27 15.47 -20.13
C PRO A 75 3.95 15.22 -20.88
N ALA A 76 3.93 14.12 -21.64
CA ALA A 76 2.70 13.64 -22.27
C ALA A 76 1.76 13.06 -21.21
N ALA A 77 0.48 13.44 -21.26
CA ALA A 77 -0.53 12.98 -20.32
C ALA A 77 -0.66 11.46 -20.32
N ALA A 78 -0.64 10.83 -21.50
CA ALA A 78 -0.72 9.37 -21.58
C ALA A 78 0.52 8.66 -21.00
N ASN A 79 1.72 9.25 -21.06
CA ASN A 79 2.90 8.66 -20.41
C ASN A 79 2.78 8.70 -18.87
N VAL A 80 2.23 9.80 -18.33
CA VAL A 80 2.01 9.96 -16.88
C VAL A 80 0.87 9.06 -16.41
N GLY A 81 -0.25 9.06 -17.13
CA GLY A 81 -1.40 8.18 -16.85
C GLY A 81 -1.01 6.70 -16.93
N PHE A 82 -0.20 6.33 -17.92
CA PHE A 82 0.34 4.97 -18.00
C PHE A 82 1.20 4.61 -16.79
N ALA A 83 2.09 5.51 -16.37
CA ALA A 83 2.90 5.30 -15.17
C ALA A 83 2.05 5.22 -13.89
N LEU A 84 0.93 5.95 -13.81
CA LEU A 84 -0.04 5.84 -12.72
C LEU A 84 -0.72 4.46 -12.71
N CYS A 85 -1.23 4.00 -13.84
CA CYS A 85 -1.85 2.67 -13.94
C CYS A 85 -0.87 1.55 -13.55
N ILE A 86 0.42 1.71 -13.87
CA ILE A 86 1.44 0.74 -13.45
C ILE A 86 1.50 0.63 -11.92
N GLN A 87 1.36 1.72 -11.18
CA GLN A 87 1.41 1.72 -9.71
C GLN A 87 0.23 0.98 -9.07
N GLU A 88 -0.90 0.89 -9.75
CA GLU A 88 -2.08 0.13 -9.28
C GLU A 88 -1.97 -1.38 -9.62
N THR A 89 -0.99 -1.77 -10.42
CA THR A 89 -0.81 -3.16 -10.86
C THR A 89 0.43 -3.79 -10.23
N ALA A 90 0.44 -5.12 -10.13
CA ALA A 90 1.62 -5.88 -9.71
C ALA A 90 2.73 -5.94 -10.79
N ILE A 91 2.59 -5.22 -11.91
CA ILE A 91 3.48 -5.33 -13.07
C ILE A 91 4.54 -4.23 -13.02
N GLY A 92 5.82 -4.60 -12.89
CA GLY A 92 6.91 -3.63 -12.96
C GLY A 92 7.23 -3.14 -14.38
N ASN A 93 7.90 -1.98 -14.47
CA ASN A 93 8.30 -1.33 -15.74
C ASN A 93 8.97 -2.26 -16.77
N THR A 94 9.80 -3.22 -16.32
CA THR A 94 10.45 -4.20 -17.20
C THR A 94 9.45 -5.13 -17.88
N ARG A 95 8.45 -5.62 -17.15
CA ARG A 95 7.41 -6.52 -17.68
C ARG A 95 6.47 -5.77 -18.61
N VAL A 96 6.13 -4.53 -18.25
CA VAL A 96 5.35 -3.65 -19.12
C VAL A 96 6.07 -3.36 -20.43
N GLN A 97 7.39 -3.14 -20.39
CA GLN A 97 8.21 -2.96 -21.59
C GLN A 97 8.13 -4.19 -22.52
N GLN A 98 8.24 -5.40 -21.96
CA GLN A 98 8.10 -6.66 -22.71
C GLN A 98 6.70 -6.78 -23.32
N LEU A 99 5.66 -6.47 -22.54
CA LEU A 99 4.27 -6.52 -22.98
C LEU A 99 4.05 -5.59 -24.18
N LEU A 100 4.50 -4.33 -24.10
CA LEU A 100 4.41 -3.38 -25.19
C LEU A 100 5.12 -3.89 -26.44
N SER A 101 6.35 -4.38 -26.32
CA SER A 101 7.10 -4.95 -27.45
C SER A 101 6.35 -6.09 -28.14
N ASN A 102 5.72 -6.99 -27.37
CA ASN A 102 4.96 -8.12 -27.92
C ASN A 102 3.64 -7.69 -28.61
N MET A 103 3.12 -6.51 -28.30
CA MET A 103 1.92 -5.95 -28.95
C MET A 103 2.25 -5.08 -30.18
N ASN A 104 3.48 -5.18 -30.70
CA ASN A 104 4.00 -4.27 -31.74
C ASN A 104 3.86 -2.79 -31.35
N CYS A 105 3.91 -2.49 -30.05
CA CYS A 105 4.00 -1.14 -29.51
C CYS A 105 5.45 -0.95 -29.11
N GLN A 106 6.22 -0.16 -29.87
CA GLN A 106 7.58 0.11 -29.44
C GLN A 106 7.53 0.76 -28.04
N PRO A 107 8.21 0.22 -27.01
CA PRO A 107 8.14 0.77 -25.67
C PRO A 107 9.07 1.97 -25.49
N SER A 108 8.89 2.68 -24.38
CA SER A 108 9.87 3.67 -23.92
C SER A 108 11.14 2.98 -23.40
N SER A 109 12.23 3.74 -23.22
CA SER A 109 13.38 3.21 -22.49
C SER A 109 13.01 2.95 -21.04
N ARG A 110 13.52 1.85 -20.47
CA ARG A 110 13.28 1.47 -19.07
C ARG A 110 13.65 2.60 -18.10
N SER A 111 14.77 3.30 -18.35
CA SER A 111 15.23 4.42 -17.51
C SER A 111 14.31 5.63 -17.59
N SER A 112 13.65 5.87 -18.72
CA SER A 112 12.64 6.92 -18.83
C SER A 112 11.36 6.53 -18.10
N MET A 113 10.89 5.28 -18.27
CA MET A 113 9.71 4.79 -17.56
C MET A 113 9.90 4.87 -16.04
N GLN A 114 11.06 4.42 -15.55
CA GLN A 114 11.37 4.46 -14.12
C GLN A 114 11.38 5.89 -13.57
N ARG A 115 11.95 6.85 -14.31
CA ARG A 115 11.95 8.27 -13.92
C ARG A 115 10.53 8.83 -13.82
N THR A 116 9.64 8.45 -14.74
CA THR A 116 8.23 8.86 -14.68
C THR A 116 7.51 8.18 -13.53
N SER A 117 7.67 6.87 -13.35
CA SER A 117 7.07 6.11 -12.24
C SER A 117 7.47 6.67 -10.88
N ASN A 118 8.74 7.05 -10.70
CA ASN A 118 9.21 7.65 -9.45
C ASN A 118 8.49 8.99 -9.19
N LYS A 119 8.41 9.88 -10.18
CA LYS A 119 7.69 11.16 -10.04
C LYS A 119 6.21 10.97 -9.70
N VAL A 120 5.56 9.99 -10.32
CA VAL A 120 4.16 9.65 -10.02
C VAL A 120 4.05 9.06 -8.61
N SER A 121 4.97 8.18 -8.23
CA SER A 121 5.02 7.60 -6.88
C SER A 121 5.17 8.68 -5.80
N ASP A 122 6.05 9.66 -6.00
CA ASP A 122 6.24 10.76 -5.05
C ASP A 122 4.94 11.53 -4.84
N LYS A 123 4.20 11.80 -5.92
CA LYS A 123 2.93 12.51 -5.83
C LYS A 123 1.80 11.65 -5.23
N LEU A 124 1.82 10.34 -5.47
CA LEU A 124 0.89 9.40 -4.83
C LEU A 124 1.12 9.32 -3.32
N VAL A 125 2.37 9.35 -2.86
CA VAL A 125 2.68 9.38 -1.43
C VAL A 125 2.09 10.63 -0.77
N GLU A 126 2.28 11.80 -1.40
CA GLU A 126 1.69 13.07 -0.92
C GLU A 126 0.15 12.98 -0.85
N LEU A 127 -0.50 12.53 -1.94
CA LEU A 127 -1.95 12.38 -1.97
C LEU A 127 -2.48 11.36 -0.94
N ASN A 128 -1.75 10.28 -0.70
CA ASN A 128 -2.12 9.29 0.30
C ASN A 128 -1.95 9.84 1.71
N GLN A 129 -0.92 10.64 1.98
CA GLN A 129 -0.74 11.32 3.27
C GLN A 129 -1.88 12.30 3.54
N ASP A 130 -2.26 13.09 2.53
CA ASP A 130 -3.41 13.99 2.62
C ASP A 130 -4.73 13.23 2.82
N ASP A 131 -4.94 12.12 2.11
CA ASP A 131 -6.15 11.30 2.28
C ASP A 131 -6.23 10.70 3.69
N MET A 132 -5.13 10.11 4.19
CA MET A 132 -5.08 9.57 5.56
C MET A 132 -5.35 10.65 6.62
N ALA A 133 -4.80 11.86 6.47
CA ALA A 133 -5.08 12.98 7.37
C ALA A 133 -6.57 13.40 7.32
N ASN A 134 -7.16 13.45 6.12
CA ASN A 134 -8.59 13.72 5.97
C ASN A 134 -9.47 12.63 6.61
N LYS A 135 -9.04 11.36 6.58
CA LYS A 135 -9.77 10.27 7.28
C LYS A 135 -9.73 10.45 8.79
N LEU A 136 -8.59 10.86 9.34
CA LEU A 136 -8.47 11.13 10.78
C LEU A 136 -9.38 12.28 11.23
N GLU A 137 -9.60 13.30 10.41
CA GLU A 137 -10.61 14.33 10.69
C GLU A 137 -12.05 13.79 10.70
N ILE A 138 -12.35 12.81 9.85
CA ILE A 138 -13.65 12.11 9.88
C ILE A 138 -13.79 11.34 11.21
N ASP A 139 -12.73 10.66 11.66
CA ASP A 139 -12.73 9.92 12.92
C ASP A 139 -12.98 10.86 14.12
N ARG A 140 -12.30 12.01 14.15
CA ARG A 140 -12.53 13.08 15.13
C ARG A 140 -13.99 13.53 15.16
N ALA A 141 -14.56 13.77 13.98
CA ALA A 141 -15.96 14.19 13.87
C ALA A 141 -16.94 13.11 14.36
N VAL A 142 -16.63 11.82 14.14
CA VAL A 142 -17.43 10.71 14.66
C VAL A 142 -17.31 10.61 16.18
N ASN A 143 -16.11 10.74 16.74
CA ASN A 143 -15.89 10.75 18.18
C ASN A 143 -16.64 11.90 18.87
N ARG A 144 -16.59 13.11 18.30
CA ARG A 144 -17.37 14.27 18.79
C ARG A 144 -18.86 13.97 18.86
N LYS A 145 -19.41 13.35 17.81
CA LYS A 145 -20.84 12.96 17.77
C LYS A 145 -21.20 11.89 18.81
N ARG A 146 -20.24 11.05 19.19
CA ARG A 146 -20.42 10.00 20.21
C ARG A 146 -20.16 10.50 21.64
N GLY A 147 -19.71 11.75 21.81
CA GLY A 147 -19.28 12.26 23.12
C GLY A 147 -17.98 11.63 23.62
N ALA A 148 -17.21 10.98 22.75
CA ALA A 148 -15.91 10.40 23.05
C ALA A 148 -14.79 11.44 22.85
N PRO A 149 -13.62 11.27 23.49
CA PRO A 149 -12.48 12.15 23.26
C PRO A 149 -12.09 12.17 21.77
N GLU A 150 -12.02 13.36 21.18
CA GLU A 150 -11.87 13.51 19.73
C GLU A 150 -10.57 12.90 19.21
N ASN A 151 -9.50 13.03 19.99
CA ASN A 151 -8.15 12.61 19.61
C ASN A 151 -7.85 11.15 19.97
N GLU A 152 -8.78 10.42 20.58
CA GLU A 152 -8.55 9.02 20.96
C GLU A 152 -9.15 8.07 19.93
N ILE A 153 -8.31 7.23 19.34
CA ILE A 153 -8.74 6.19 18.40
C ILE A 153 -8.26 4.81 18.83
N ASN A 154 -8.91 3.79 18.27
CA ASN A 154 -8.48 2.41 18.39
C ASN A 154 -7.99 1.93 17.03
N LEU A 155 -6.87 1.21 17.01
CA LEU A 155 -6.17 0.82 15.81
C LEU A 155 -6.11 -0.70 15.67
N THR A 156 -6.25 -1.20 14.45
CA THR A 156 -5.84 -2.55 14.07
C THR A 156 -4.64 -2.44 13.15
N VAL A 157 -3.59 -3.24 13.40
CA VAL A 157 -2.39 -3.23 12.58
C VAL A 157 -2.17 -4.62 11.98
N ASP A 158 -2.05 -4.66 10.66
CA ASP A 158 -1.62 -5.85 9.92
C ASP A 158 -0.30 -5.55 9.20
N VAL A 159 0.59 -6.55 9.17
CA VAL A 159 1.88 -6.48 8.50
C VAL A 159 1.92 -7.50 7.37
N ARG A 160 2.13 -7.01 6.16
CA ARG A 160 2.32 -7.84 4.97
C ARG A 160 3.75 -7.87 4.53
N TYR A 161 4.21 -9.07 4.23
CA TYR A 161 5.55 -9.35 3.76
C TYR A 161 5.57 -9.60 2.26
N SER A 162 6.65 -9.21 1.58
CA SER A 162 6.84 -9.42 0.14
C SER A 162 7.13 -10.88 -0.25
N SER A 163 6.64 -11.84 0.54
CA SER A 163 6.85 -13.28 0.38
C SER A 163 5.63 -14.02 0.90
N ASN A 164 5.22 -15.06 0.18
CA ASN A 164 4.12 -15.94 0.59
C ASN A 164 4.54 -16.93 1.69
N THR A 165 5.84 -17.08 1.93
CA THR A 165 6.37 -17.96 2.98
C THR A 165 7.25 -17.16 3.93
N ILE A 166 7.16 -17.48 5.22
CA ILE A 166 7.98 -16.85 6.27
C ILE A 166 9.44 -17.30 6.12
N THR A 167 9.66 -18.59 5.84
CA THR A 167 11.00 -19.18 5.69
C THR A 167 11.23 -19.68 4.27
N SER A 168 12.51 -19.80 3.90
CA SER A 168 12.94 -20.36 2.61
C SER A 168 14.25 -21.10 2.79
N LYS A 169 14.41 -22.21 2.08
CA LYS A 169 15.69 -22.94 2.03
C LYS A 169 16.83 -22.09 1.45
N LYS A 170 16.52 -21.04 0.68
CA LYS A 170 17.50 -20.20 -0.04
C LYS A 170 17.95 -18.97 0.75
N LYS A 171 17.20 -18.53 1.76
CA LYS A 171 17.52 -17.34 2.56
C LYS A 171 17.44 -17.70 4.05
N PRO A 172 18.54 -17.63 4.81
CA PRO A 172 18.50 -17.84 6.25
C PRO A 172 17.67 -16.72 6.92
N GLY A 173 16.79 -17.10 7.84
CA GLY A 173 15.85 -16.18 8.49
C GLY A 173 14.58 -15.94 7.68
N GLN A 174 14.12 -14.69 7.67
CA GLN A 174 12.88 -14.30 7.02
C GLN A 174 13.05 -14.18 5.49
N ASN A 175 12.19 -14.87 4.74
CA ASN A 175 12.21 -14.93 3.26
C ASN A 175 11.68 -13.66 2.57
N ALA A 176 11.30 -12.64 3.33
CA ALA A 176 10.87 -11.35 2.81
C ALA A 176 12.03 -10.35 2.80
N ASN A 177 12.02 -9.43 1.85
CA ASN A 177 12.96 -8.31 1.79
C ASN A 177 12.26 -6.97 2.05
N GLN A 178 10.94 -6.94 1.97
CA GLN A 178 10.12 -5.78 2.24
C GLN A 178 8.95 -6.20 3.12
N ALA A 179 8.55 -5.29 4.02
CA ALA A 179 7.33 -5.40 4.81
C ALA A 179 6.59 -4.07 4.75
N CYS A 180 5.26 -4.13 4.67
CA CYS A 180 4.38 -2.98 4.76
C CYS A 180 3.37 -3.24 5.87
N ALA A 181 3.28 -2.32 6.81
CA ALA A 181 2.28 -2.31 7.86
C ALA A 181 1.22 -1.26 7.56
N VAL A 182 -0.02 -1.59 7.88
CA VAL A 182 -1.17 -0.70 7.69
C VAL A 182 -1.87 -0.55 9.04
N GLY A 183 -2.04 0.70 9.49
CA GLY A 183 -2.85 1.05 10.64
C GLY A 183 -4.26 1.39 10.18
N ILE A 184 -5.23 0.60 10.63
CA ILE A 184 -6.64 0.69 10.27
C ILE A 184 -7.43 1.14 11.51
N GLU A 185 -8.22 2.19 11.38
CA GLU A 185 -9.08 2.67 12.47
C GLU A 185 -10.27 1.72 12.72
N THR A 186 -10.78 1.72 13.96
CA THR A 186 -11.93 0.89 14.38
C THR A 186 -13.08 1.71 14.97
N VAL A 187 -13.04 3.02 14.77
CA VAL A 187 -14.07 3.98 15.19
C VAL A 187 -15.24 3.98 14.20
N THR A 188 -14.97 3.98 12.89
CA THR A 188 -15.99 4.02 11.84
C THR A 188 -16.29 2.64 11.28
N ASP A 189 -17.50 2.48 10.72
CA ASP A 189 -17.90 1.22 10.07
C ASP A 189 -17.10 0.93 8.80
N ARG A 190 -16.50 1.96 8.19
CA ARG A 190 -15.74 1.84 6.94
C ARG A 190 -14.30 1.39 7.15
N LYS A 191 -13.77 1.49 8.37
CA LYS A 191 -12.42 1.04 8.74
C LYS A 191 -11.34 1.63 7.83
N TYR A 192 -11.18 2.94 7.91
CA TYR A 192 -10.21 3.65 7.08
C TYR A 192 -8.77 3.29 7.42
N ILE A 193 -7.91 3.37 6.41
CA ILE A 193 -6.46 3.34 6.61
C ILE A 193 -6.04 4.75 7.04
N VAL A 194 -5.42 4.85 8.20
CA VAL A 194 -5.04 6.13 8.82
C VAL A 194 -3.53 6.32 8.95
N ALA A 195 -2.77 5.23 8.85
CA ALA A 195 -1.31 5.26 8.85
C ALA A 195 -0.75 4.08 8.07
N THR A 196 0.42 4.27 7.45
CA THR A 196 1.14 3.19 6.76
C THR A 196 2.63 3.28 7.04
N ALA A 197 3.29 2.14 7.21
CA ALA A 197 4.73 2.08 7.37
C ALA A 197 5.31 1.02 6.43
N SER A 198 6.53 1.24 5.94
CA SER A 198 7.21 0.25 5.13
C SER A 198 8.68 0.13 5.52
N LEU A 199 9.17 -1.09 5.55
CA LEU A 199 10.57 -1.42 5.76
C LEU A 199 11.11 -2.15 4.55
N ASN A 200 12.33 -1.80 4.16
CA ASN A 200 12.99 -2.39 3.01
C ASN A 200 14.43 -2.76 3.36
N GLN A 201 14.75 -4.06 3.21
CA GLN A 201 16.10 -4.57 3.41
C GLN A 201 17.02 -4.35 2.21
N MET A 202 16.47 -4.00 1.06
CA MET A 202 17.21 -3.70 -0.17
C MET A 202 17.78 -2.28 -0.12
N PHE A 203 18.90 -2.12 0.58
CA PHE A 203 19.65 -0.87 0.58
C PHE A 203 20.56 -0.78 -0.66
N TRP A 204 20.06 -0.23 -1.77
CA TRP A 204 20.86 -0.08 -3.02
C TRP A 204 22.12 0.76 -2.78
N THR A 205 22.03 1.79 -1.95
CA THR A 205 23.16 2.64 -1.54
C THR A 205 24.28 1.83 -0.88
N ARG A 206 23.96 0.79 -0.09
CA ARG A 206 24.95 -0.13 0.51
C ARG A 206 25.61 -1.00 -0.56
N ALA A 207 24.81 -1.57 -1.47
CA ALA A 207 25.35 -2.40 -2.56
C ALA A 207 26.32 -1.58 -3.43
N TRP A 208 25.93 -0.34 -3.75
CA TRP A 208 26.75 0.60 -4.49
C TRP A 208 28.00 1.04 -3.72
N LEU A 209 27.90 1.42 -2.44
CA LEU A 209 29.05 1.85 -1.64
C LEU A 209 30.03 0.70 -1.36
N ARG A 210 29.54 -0.52 -1.15
CA ARG A 210 30.40 -1.73 -1.08
C ARG A 210 31.09 -2.03 -2.40
N SER A 211 30.40 -1.86 -3.53
CA SER A 211 31.02 -2.01 -4.85
C SER A 211 32.14 -1.00 -5.11
N LYS A 212 32.14 0.12 -4.37
CA LYS A 212 33.19 1.14 -4.37
C LYS A 212 34.27 0.92 -3.29
N GLY A 213 34.22 -0.18 -2.55
CA GLY A 213 35.22 -0.52 -1.53
C GLY A 213 34.99 0.11 -0.15
N PHE A 214 33.85 0.78 0.08
CA PHE A 214 33.54 1.34 1.39
C PHE A 214 32.97 0.29 2.34
N THR A 215 33.57 0.18 3.52
CA THR A 215 33.05 -0.60 4.65
C THR A 215 32.04 0.27 5.40
N ILE A 216 30.75 -0.05 5.28
CA ILE A 216 29.67 0.69 5.94
C ILE A 216 28.98 -0.23 6.93
N GLU A 217 28.95 0.21 8.18
CA GLU A 217 28.03 -0.26 9.21
C GLU A 217 26.72 0.51 9.07
N CYS A 218 25.66 -0.19 8.68
CA CYS A 218 24.33 0.38 8.67
C CYS A 218 23.64 0.07 10.00
N PRO A 219 22.95 1.05 10.62
CA PRO A 219 22.10 0.74 11.76
C PRO A 219 21.03 -0.27 11.34
N ASN A 220 20.96 -1.38 12.07
CA ASN A 220 19.88 -2.38 12.07
C ASN A 220 19.66 -3.33 10.88
N LEU A 221 20.58 -3.53 9.92
CA LEU A 221 20.35 -4.53 8.86
C LEU A 221 21.55 -5.42 8.52
N HIS A 222 21.79 -6.42 9.37
CA HIS A 222 22.45 -7.65 8.91
C HIS A 222 21.59 -8.32 7.82
N ARG A 223 22.19 -9.02 6.86
CA ARG A 223 21.44 -9.68 5.75
C ARG A 223 20.41 -10.72 6.24
N ALA A 224 20.54 -11.14 7.49
CA ALA A 224 19.69 -12.08 8.22
C ALA A 224 18.88 -11.40 9.35
N ALA A 225 19.00 -10.08 9.52
CA ALA A 225 18.17 -9.36 10.49
C ALA A 225 16.71 -9.44 10.03
N PRO A 226 15.76 -9.81 10.89
CA PRO A 226 14.35 -9.86 10.53
C PRO A 226 13.80 -8.45 10.28
N LEU A 227 12.73 -8.35 9.48
CA LEU A 227 11.94 -7.13 9.38
C LEU A 227 11.24 -6.93 10.73
N SER A 228 11.44 -5.77 11.34
CA SER A 228 10.98 -5.48 12.69
C SER A 228 9.54 -4.93 12.65
N GLU A 229 8.59 -5.73 13.12
CA GLU A 229 7.21 -5.28 13.34
C GLU A 229 7.13 -4.16 14.38
N TYR A 230 8.02 -4.17 15.36
CA TYR A 230 8.16 -3.08 16.32
C TYR A 230 8.51 -1.76 15.62
N ASP A 231 9.48 -1.75 14.71
CA ASP A 231 9.89 -0.52 14.00
C ASP A 231 8.78 -0.02 13.07
N LEU A 232 8.02 -0.94 12.44
CA LEU A 232 6.84 -0.62 11.64
C LEU A 232 5.75 0.03 12.52
N GLY A 233 5.45 -0.58 13.67
CA GLY A 233 4.52 -0.02 14.65
C GLY A 233 4.95 1.35 15.14
N LYS A 234 6.24 1.54 15.41
CA LYS A 234 6.81 2.83 15.84
C LYS A 234 6.66 3.92 14.77
N GLN A 235 6.87 3.58 13.50
CA GLN A 235 6.63 4.53 12.38
C GLN A 235 5.15 4.92 12.25
N ILE A 236 4.24 3.96 12.43
CA ILE A 236 2.79 4.22 12.46
C ILE A 236 2.46 5.16 13.63
N GLY A 237 2.93 4.83 14.83
CA GLY A 237 2.72 5.66 16.02
C GLY A 237 3.25 7.08 15.83
N ASN A 238 4.46 7.24 15.29
CA ASN A 238 5.02 8.57 15.00
C ASN A 238 4.13 9.41 14.06
N GLN A 239 3.55 8.79 13.02
CA GLN A 239 2.65 9.49 12.11
C GLN A 239 1.39 9.99 12.82
N LEU A 240 0.79 9.14 13.66
CA LEU A 240 -0.43 9.48 14.40
C LEU A 240 -0.18 10.57 15.44
N VAL A 241 0.95 10.49 16.15
CA VAL A 241 1.30 11.46 17.18
C VAL A 241 1.57 12.84 16.58
N VAL A 242 2.23 12.91 15.42
CA VAL A 242 2.43 14.19 14.69
C VAL A 242 1.10 14.84 14.32
N GLN A 243 0.05 14.04 14.09
CA GLN A 243 -1.30 14.54 13.82
C GLN A 243 -2.11 14.81 15.09
N GLY A 244 -1.53 14.63 16.28
CA GLY A 244 -2.19 14.85 17.57
C GLY A 244 -3.24 13.78 17.91
N ILE A 245 -3.03 12.54 17.44
CA ILE A 245 -3.91 11.40 17.69
C ILE A 245 -3.27 10.46 18.71
N LEU A 246 -4.05 10.05 19.70
CA LEU A 246 -3.71 9.08 20.73
C LEU A 246 -4.38 7.74 20.44
N VAL A 247 -3.63 6.65 20.56
CA VAL A 247 -4.15 5.29 20.37
C VAL A 247 -4.41 4.67 21.73
N LYS A 248 -5.65 4.26 22.02
CA LYS A 248 -5.98 3.59 23.28
C LYS A 248 -5.75 2.08 23.19
N TYR A 249 -6.40 1.44 22.21
CA TYR A 249 -6.25 0.01 21.95
C TYR A 249 -5.57 -0.23 20.60
N ALA A 250 -4.57 -1.12 20.57
CA ALA A 250 -3.92 -1.58 19.36
C ALA A 250 -4.10 -3.10 19.20
N THR A 251 -4.85 -3.50 18.18
CA THR A 251 -5.10 -4.92 17.86
C THR A 251 -4.08 -5.41 16.84
N THR A 252 -3.36 -6.47 17.14
CA THR A 252 -2.31 -7.03 16.26
C THR A 252 -2.35 -8.56 16.25
N ASP A 253 -1.63 -9.16 15.30
CA ASP A 253 -1.24 -10.58 15.34
C ASP A 253 -0.43 -10.87 16.64
N GLY A 254 -0.46 -12.13 17.08
CA GLY A 254 -0.34 -12.61 18.45
C GLY A 254 0.97 -12.41 19.22
N ASP A 255 1.88 -11.55 18.76
CA ASP A 255 3.12 -11.21 19.50
C ASP A 255 3.18 -9.75 20.01
N GLY A 256 2.20 -8.91 19.66
CA GLY A 256 2.04 -7.54 20.17
C GLY A 256 3.17 -6.57 19.83
N ARG A 257 4.15 -6.96 19.00
CA ARG A 257 5.34 -6.13 18.73
C ARG A 257 5.00 -4.80 18.10
N SER A 258 4.06 -4.81 17.15
CA SER A 258 3.57 -3.59 16.51
C SER A 258 2.89 -2.66 17.53
N ALA A 259 2.13 -3.21 18.48
CA ALA A 259 1.50 -2.42 19.56
C ALA A 259 2.53 -1.80 20.50
N ASN A 260 3.59 -2.54 20.87
CA ASN A 260 4.70 -2.01 21.66
C ASN A 260 5.43 -0.87 20.92
N GLY A 261 5.65 -1.01 19.60
CA GLY A 261 6.23 0.05 18.78
C GLY A 261 5.39 1.33 18.80
N ILE A 262 4.07 1.19 18.66
CA ILE A 262 3.12 2.32 18.73
C ILE A 262 3.15 2.95 20.12
N ASN A 263 3.16 2.14 21.17
CA ASN A 263 3.25 2.61 22.56
C ASN A 263 4.48 3.49 22.78
N ASP A 264 5.65 3.02 22.35
CA ASP A 264 6.90 3.76 22.52
C ASP A 264 6.92 5.08 21.74
N ALA A 265 6.31 5.10 20.55
CA ALA A 265 6.16 6.33 19.78
C ALA A 265 5.25 7.36 20.47
N ILE A 266 4.13 6.91 21.04
CA ILE A 266 3.20 7.78 21.75
C ILE A 266 3.80 8.24 23.08
N GLN A 267 4.43 7.35 23.85
CA GLN A 267 5.05 7.68 25.13
C GLN A 267 6.20 8.69 25.01
N ALA A 268 6.85 8.76 23.85
CA ALA A 268 7.89 9.76 23.60
C ALA A 268 7.36 11.21 23.71
N LEU A 269 6.07 11.45 23.42
CA LEU A 269 5.43 12.77 23.53
C LEU A 269 4.36 12.84 24.63
N HIS A 270 3.76 11.70 24.99
CA HIS A 270 2.77 11.57 26.06
C HIS A 270 3.17 10.45 27.04
N PRO A 271 4.12 10.69 27.95
CA PRO A 271 4.70 9.64 28.80
C PRO A 271 3.69 8.91 29.71
N MET A 272 2.59 9.57 30.07
CA MET A 272 1.55 8.98 30.91
C MET A 272 0.52 8.16 30.11
N TRP A 273 0.56 8.24 28.78
CA TRP A 273 -0.35 7.49 27.93
C TRP A 273 0.17 6.06 27.75
N LYS A 274 -0.74 5.09 27.80
CA LYS A 274 -0.42 3.69 27.59
C LYS A 274 -1.33 3.11 26.52
N VAL A 275 -0.73 2.52 25.51
CA VAL A 275 -1.44 1.76 24.49
C VAL A 275 -1.64 0.34 25.02
N GLU A 276 -2.88 -0.12 25.05
CA GLU A 276 -3.22 -1.47 25.44
C GLU A 276 -3.25 -2.38 24.21
N TRP A 277 -2.45 -3.45 24.23
CA TRP A 277 -2.44 -4.45 23.18
C TRP A 277 -3.64 -5.38 23.31
N LEU A 278 -4.31 -5.63 22.19
CA LEU A 278 -5.34 -6.64 22.05
C LEU A 278 -4.91 -7.68 21.00
N ALA A 279 -5.13 -8.96 21.30
CA ALA A 279 -5.01 -10.01 20.31
C ALA A 279 -6.23 -9.99 19.39
N ASP A 280 -6.04 -10.26 18.10
CA ASP A 280 -7.19 -10.45 17.21
C ASP A 280 -8.05 -11.66 17.66
N PRO A 281 -9.32 -11.75 17.22
CA PRO A 281 -10.21 -12.82 17.67
C PRO A 281 -9.73 -14.24 17.34
N ILE A 282 -9.01 -14.42 16.23
CA ILE A 282 -8.51 -15.74 15.79
C ILE A 282 -7.38 -16.19 16.72
N HIS A 283 -6.43 -15.30 17.01
CA HIS A 283 -5.31 -15.52 17.90
C HIS A 283 -5.76 -15.66 19.35
N LEU A 284 -6.79 -14.91 19.76
CA LEU A 284 -7.43 -15.08 21.07
C LEU A 284 -8.07 -16.46 21.20
N GLY A 285 -8.80 -16.92 20.17
CA GLY A 285 -9.37 -18.27 20.13
C GLY A 285 -8.29 -19.36 20.15
N ASN A 286 -7.21 -19.19 19.39
CA ASN A 286 -6.06 -20.09 19.42
C ASN A 286 -5.35 -20.09 20.79
N GLY A 287 -5.31 -18.94 21.46
CA GLY A 287 -4.80 -18.81 22.83
C GLY A 287 -5.65 -19.59 23.82
N GLN A 288 -6.98 -19.48 23.75
CA GLN A 288 -7.91 -20.27 24.57
C GLN A 288 -7.76 -21.77 24.31
N PHE A 289 -7.66 -22.18 23.04
CA PHE A 289 -7.41 -23.57 22.67
C PHE A 289 -6.10 -24.10 23.30
N ARG A 290 -5.00 -23.33 23.21
CA ARG A 290 -3.72 -23.70 23.81
C ARG A 290 -3.80 -23.75 25.34
N ALA A 291 -4.46 -22.78 25.97
CA ALA A 291 -4.66 -22.76 27.41
C ALA A 291 -5.44 -23.99 27.90
N ALA A 292 -6.53 -24.34 27.21
CA ALA A 292 -7.31 -25.54 27.51
C ALA A 292 -6.50 -26.84 27.27
N MET A 293 -5.67 -26.89 26.24
CA MET A 293 -4.78 -28.04 26.00
C MET A 293 -3.66 -28.19 27.03
N LEU A 294 -3.22 -27.08 27.64
CA LEU A 294 -2.16 -27.08 28.66
C LEU A 294 -2.70 -27.13 30.09
N ALA A 295 -4.00 -26.93 30.28
CA ALA A 295 -4.63 -26.97 31.59
C ALA A 295 -4.53 -28.37 32.21
N ASN A 296 -4.26 -28.41 33.51
CA ASN A 296 -4.30 -29.63 34.29
C ASN A 296 -5.75 -29.89 34.70
N PHE A 297 -6.37 -30.88 34.07
CA PHE A 297 -7.69 -31.36 34.45
C PHE A 297 -7.59 -32.52 35.42
N SER A 298 -8.62 -32.72 36.25
CA SER A 298 -8.69 -33.88 37.13
C SER A 298 -8.75 -35.18 36.32
N ASP A 299 -8.13 -36.25 36.82
CA ASP A 299 -8.07 -37.56 36.14
C ASP A 299 -9.46 -38.11 35.74
N ASN A 300 -10.49 -37.76 36.48
CA ASN A 300 -11.87 -38.20 36.24
C ASN A 300 -12.67 -37.32 35.26
N MET A 301 -12.15 -36.16 34.83
CA MET A 301 -12.94 -35.21 34.02
C MET A 301 -13.37 -35.79 32.67
N PHE A 302 -12.50 -36.56 32.02
CA PHE A 302 -12.76 -37.11 30.70
C PHE A 302 -13.08 -38.61 30.71
N GLY A 303 -12.98 -39.28 31.87
CA GLY A 303 -13.34 -40.70 32.04
C GLY A 303 -12.61 -41.68 31.08
N CYS A 304 -11.45 -41.30 30.56
CA CYS A 304 -10.74 -42.05 29.52
C CYS A 304 -9.83 -43.13 30.13
N ARG A 305 -9.74 -44.29 29.48
CA ARG A 305 -8.90 -45.41 29.95
C ARG A 305 -7.41 -45.24 29.62
N THR A 306 -7.09 -44.49 28.56
CA THR A 306 -5.71 -44.27 28.12
C THR A 306 -5.36 -42.79 27.99
N LYS A 307 -4.06 -42.48 28.10
CA LYS A 307 -3.55 -41.11 27.93
C LYS A 307 -3.79 -40.56 26.52
N GLU A 308 -3.75 -41.41 25.50
CA GLU A 308 -4.02 -41.00 24.11
C GLU A 308 -5.49 -40.61 23.90
N GLN A 309 -6.42 -41.41 24.44
CA GLN A 309 -7.85 -41.08 24.42
C GLN A 309 -8.11 -39.77 25.17
N THR A 310 -7.48 -39.59 26.33
CA THR A 310 -7.57 -38.35 27.11
C THR A 310 -7.13 -37.14 26.29
N LYS A 311 -6.00 -37.24 25.56
CA LYS A 311 -5.53 -36.16 24.67
C LYS A 311 -6.50 -35.85 23.53
N ILE A 312 -7.13 -36.87 22.94
CA ILE A 312 -8.13 -36.67 21.86
C ILE A 312 -9.36 -35.95 22.41
N VAL A 313 -9.89 -36.39 23.55
CA VAL A 313 -11.06 -35.78 24.18
C VAL A 313 -10.76 -34.37 24.68
N GLN A 314 -9.58 -34.14 25.28
CA GLN A 314 -9.12 -32.82 25.69
C GLN A 314 -8.98 -31.86 24.48
N LYS A 315 -8.51 -32.37 23.34
CA LYS A 315 -8.45 -31.59 22.09
C LYS A 315 -9.84 -31.19 21.61
N LEU A 316 -10.79 -32.13 21.59
CA LEU A 316 -12.19 -31.86 21.21
C LEU A 316 -12.82 -30.84 22.16
N PHE A 317 -12.62 -30.99 23.47
CA PHE A 317 -13.07 -30.04 24.48
C PHE A 317 -12.47 -28.64 24.28
N SER A 318 -11.17 -28.57 23.97
CA SER A 318 -10.49 -27.29 23.71
C SER A 318 -11.02 -26.60 22.44
N GLN A 319 -11.35 -27.36 21.40
CA GLN A 319 -12.01 -26.85 20.18
C GLN A 319 -13.42 -26.34 20.47
N ASP A 320 -14.17 -27.06 21.30
CA ASP A 320 -15.52 -26.68 21.71
C ASP A 320 -15.51 -25.40 22.56
N ILE A 321 -14.57 -25.23 23.49
CA ILE A 321 -14.37 -23.96 24.22
C ILE A 321 -14.13 -22.80 23.26
N GLN A 322 -13.22 -22.97 22.30
CA GLN A 322 -12.89 -21.94 21.31
C GLN A 322 -14.10 -21.55 20.45
N ALA A 323 -14.92 -22.53 20.05
CA ALA A 323 -16.13 -22.28 19.26
C ALA A 323 -17.21 -21.59 20.10
N ARG A 324 -17.46 -22.05 21.33
CA ARG A 324 -18.48 -21.50 22.22
C ARG A 324 -18.16 -20.08 22.67
N SER A 325 -16.91 -19.77 22.97
CA SER A 325 -16.51 -18.41 23.38
C SER A 325 -16.81 -17.38 22.27
N SER A 326 -16.55 -17.75 21.02
CA SER A 326 -16.87 -16.93 19.84
C SER A 326 -18.38 -16.75 19.65
N LEU A 327 -19.16 -17.82 19.83
CA LEU A 327 -20.63 -17.79 19.74
C LEU A 327 -21.26 -16.94 20.84
N ILE A 328 -20.82 -17.12 22.09
CA ILE A 328 -21.29 -16.34 23.25
C ILE A 328 -21.00 -14.85 23.02
N THR A 329 -19.79 -14.52 22.57
CA THR A 329 -19.42 -13.14 22.27
C THR A 329 -20.31 -12.53 21.17
N SER A 330 -20.57 -13.29 20.10
CA SER A 330 -21.44 -12.85 19.01
C SER A 330 -22.88 -12.63 19.48
N HIS A 331 -23.41 -13.56 20.28
CA HIS A 331 -24.75 -13.44 20.84
C HIS A 331 -24.88 -12.25 21.80
N LEU A 332 -23.89 -12.01 22.66
CA LEU A 332 -23.87 -10.83 23.54
C LEU A 332 -23.82 -9.54 22.72
N MET A 333 -23.05 -9.50 21.63
CA MET A 333 -23.02 -8.35 20.73
C MET A 333 -24.38 -8.09 20.05
N GLU A 334 -25.15 -9.13 19.74
CA GLU A 334 -26.50 -8.98 19.19
C GLU A 334 -27.50 -8.49 20.25
N VAL A 335 -27.53 -9.15 21.41
CA VAL A 335 -28.47 -8.85 22.51
C VAL A 335 -28.30 -7.42 23.02
N TYR A 336 -27.06 -6.96 23.15
CA TYR A 336 -26.75 -5.63 23.68
C TYR A 336 -26.51 -4.59 22.58
N GLY A 337 -26.82 -4.88 21.31
CA GLY A 337 -26.69 -3.92 20.21
C GLY A 337 -25.27 -3.39 20.02
N ARG A 338 -24.25 -4.21 20.28
CA ARG A 338 -22.81 -3.89 20.26
C ARG A 338 -22.36 -2.85 21.30
N ASP A 339 -23.18 -2.62 22.33
CA ASP A 339 -22.82 -1.77 23.47
C ASP A 339 -21.85 -2.53 24.41
N ILE A 340 -20.56 -2.26 24.26
CA ILE A 340 -19.48 -2.95 24.99
C ILE A 340 -19.60 -2.72 26.51
N GLN A 341 -20.09 -1.56 26.95
CA GLN A 341 -20.23 -1.27 28.38
C GLN A 341 -21.25 -2.21 29.03
N LYS A 342 -22.44 -2.35 28.42
CA LYS A 342 -23.49 -3.26 28.91
C LYS A 342 -23.07 -4.72 28.88
N ILE A 343 -22.34 -5.12 27.84
CA ILE A 343 -21.77 -6.49 27.76
C ILE A 343 -20.80 -6.71 28.91
N SER A 344 -19.93 -5.74 29.21
CA SER A 344 -18.96 -5.84 30.31
C SER A 344 -19.60 -5.85 31.70
N GLU A 345 -20.72 -5.15 31.87
CA GLU A 345 -21.50 -5.14 33.11
C GLU A 345 -22.25 -6.46 33.32
N GLY A 346 -22.70 -7.09 32.24
CA GLY A 346 -23.36 -8.41 32.26
C GLY A 346 -22.40 -9.59 32.42
N LEU A 347 -21.11 -9.41 32.12
CA LEU A 347 -20.08 -10.42 32.36
C LEU A 347 -19.57 -10.29 33.80
N THR A 348 -19.82 -11.30 34.63
CA THR A 348 -19.24 -11.38 35.97
C THR A 348 -17.72 -11.26 35.88
N LYS A 349 -17.16 -10.20 36.47
CA LYS A 349 -15.71 -10.04 36.63
C LYS A 349 -15.20 -11.15 37.54
N SER A 350 -14.77 -12.27 36.97
CA SER A 350 -14.02 -13.30 37.67
C SER A 350 -12.61 -12.78 37.94
N PHE A 351 -12.24 -12.78 39.22
CA PHE A 351 -11.00 -12.29 39.82
C PHE A 351 -9.72 -12.83 39.18
#